data_AF-A0A352R9V8-F1
#
_entry.id   AF-A0A352R9V8-F1
#
_cell.length_a   1.000
_cell.length_b   1.000
_cell.length_c   1.000
_cell.angle_alpha   90.00
_cell.angle_beta   90.00
_cell.angle_gamma   90.00
#
_symmetry.space_group_name_H-M   'P 1'
#
loop_
_entity.id
_entity.type
_entity.pdbx_description
1 polymer ?
#
loop_
_entity_poly.entity_id
_entity_poly.type
_entity_poly.pdbx_seq_one_letter_code
_entity_poly.pdbx_strand_id
1 'polypeptide(L)' 'MNALTIFLGVIGPMQVILIIAIVVLLFGGKKIPELMKGIGTGIKEFKNAAKDDQPANSKKEEETKEKE' A
#
# COMPACT_ATOMS: atom_id res chain seq x y z
N MET A 1 30.12 1.07 14.91
CA MET A 1 28.99 1.38 15.82
C MET A 1 27.63 1.40 15.10
N ASN A 2 27.56 1.09 13.81
CA ASN A 2 26.31 1.19 13.03
C ASN A 2 25.43 -0.07 13.13
N ALA A 3 26.00 -1.22 13.51
CA ALA A 3 25.23 -2.46 13.72
C ALA A 3 24.32 -2.38 14.94
N LEU A 4 24.76 -1.69 16.00
CA LEU A 4 23.98 -1.52 17.22
C LEU A 4 22.80 -0.55 17.01
N THR A 5 22.97 0.47 16.16
CA THR A 5 21.87 1.39 15.78
C THR A 5 20.87 0.75 14.82
N ILE A 6 21.29 -0.20 13.99
CA ILE A 6 20.40 -1.05 13.18
C ILE A 6 19.50 -1.91 14.08
N PHE A 7 20.02 -2.42 15.20
CA PHE A 7 19.27 -3.27 16.14
C PHE A 7 18.43 -2.50 17.16
N LEU A 8 18.86 -1.31 17.60
CA LEU A 8 18.21 -0.49 18.64
C LEU A 8 17.08 0.44 18.13
N GLY A 9 16.44 0.10 17.00
CA GLY A 9 15.14 0.66 16.64
C GLY A 9 15.13 2.08 16.06
N VAL A 10 16.27 2.74 15.87
CA VAL A 10 16.35 4.01 15.15
C VAL A 10 16.55 3.72 13.66
N ILE A 11 15.50 3.19 13.02
CA ILE A 11 15.50 2.96 11.56
C ILE A 11 15.36 4.33 10.88
N GLY A 12 16.50 4.90 10.51
CA GLY A 12 16.54 6.12 9.70
C GLY A 12 16.05 5.88 8.26
N PRO A 13 15.77 6.97 7.51
CA PRO A 13 15.27 6.87 6.13
C PRO A 13 16.22 6.12 5.19
N MET A 14 17.54 6.20 5.43
CA MET A 14 18.55 5.46 4.66
C MET A 14 18.47 3.95 4.86
N GLN A 15 18.13 3.50 6.06
CA GLN A 15 17.98 2.08 6.40
C GLN A 15 16.71 1.50 5.77
N VAL A 16 15.60 2.25 5.79
CA VAL A 16 14.35 1.85 5.11
C VAL A 16 14.60 1.63 3.61
N ILE A 17 15.32 2.55 2.96
CA ILE A 17 15.69 2.43 1.54
C ILE A 17 16.53 1.18 1.29
N LEU A 18 17.50 0.87 2.15
CA LEU A 18 18.34 -0.31 2.02
C LEU A 18 17.54 -1.62 2.15
N ILE A 19 16.60 -1.67 3.10
CA ILE A 19 15.69 -2.81 3.27
C ILE A 19 14.81 -2.97 2.02
N ILE A 20 14.18 -1.90 1.55
CA ILE A 20 13.36 -1.91 0.33
C ILE A 20 14.20 -2.38 -0.86
N ALA A 21 15.45 -1.92 -1.00
CA ALA A 21 16.34 -2.34 -2.07
C ALA A 21 16.63 -3.86 -2.02
N ILE A 22 16.87 -4.43 -0.84
CA ILE A 22 17.07 -5.89 -0.68
C ILE A 22 15.79 -6.65 -1.03
N VAL A 23 14.63 -6.20 -0.54
CA VAL A 23 13.34 -6.84 -0.87
C VAL A 23 13.09 -6.79 -2.37
N VAL A 24 13.37 -5.66 -3.03
CA VAL A 24 13.25 -5.50 -4.48
C VAL A 24 14.25 -6.40 -5.23
N LEU A 25 15.45 -6.65 -4.71
CA LEU A 25 16.41 -7.56 -5.31
C LEU A 25 15.96 -9.03 -5.24
N LEU A 26 15.36 -9.42 -4.12
CA LEU A 26 14.89 -10.80 -3.88
C LEU A 26 13.59 -11.12 -4.62
N PHE A 27 12.62 -10.21 -4.58
CA PHE A 27 11.31 -10.40 -5.21
C PHE A 27 11.24 -9.84 -6.64
N GLY A 28 12.17 -8.96 -7.02
CA GLY A 28 12.13 -8.21 -8.27
C GLY A 28 11.23 -6.99 -8.20
N GLY A 29 11.66 -5.88 -8.82
CA GLY A 29 10.92 -4.60 -8.80
C GLY A 29 9.52 -4.64 -9.43
N LYS A 30 9.20 -5.71 -10.17
CA LYS A 30 7.88 -5.91 -10.79
C LYS A 30 6.88 -6.65 -9.89
N LYS A 31 7.34 -7.43 -8.90
CA LYS A 31 6.44 -8.25 -8.06
C LYS A 31 5.68 -7.43 -7.02
N ILE A 32 6.32 -6.45 -6.39
CA ILE A 32 5.64 -5.57 -5.42
C ILE A 32 4.45 -4.82 -6.04
N PRO A 33 4.59 -4.12 -7.19
CA PRO A 33 3.46 -3.42 -7.80
C PRO A 33 2.39 -4.39 -8.34
N GLU A 34 2.77 -5.59 -8.80
CA GLU A 34 1.83 -6.64 -9.23
C GLU A 34 0.97 -7.13 -8.05
N LEU A 35 1.60 -7.38 -6.89
CA LEU A 35 0.91 -7.75 -5.66
C LEU A 35 0.02 -6.62 -5.11
N MET A 36 0.51 -5.38 -5.12
CA MET A 36 -0.29 -4.22 -4.72
C MET A 36 -1.52 -4.02 -5.61
N LYS A 37 -1.39 -4.21 -6.92
CA LYS A 37 -2.53 -4.16 -7.85
C LYS A 37 -3.54 -5.27 -7.56
N GLY A 38 -3.08 -6.50 -7.33
CA GLY A 38 -3.97 -7.62 -6.98
C GLY A 38 -4.73 -7.38 -5.67
N ILE A 39 -4.02 -6.96 -4.61
CA ILE A 39 -4.60 -6.64 -3.31
C ILE A 39 -5.54 -5.44 -3.41
N GLY A 40 -5.16 -4.39 -4.14
CA GLY A 40 -5.97 -3.19 -4.31
C GLY A 40 -7.29 -3.46 -5.03
N THR A 41 -7.26 -4.27 -6.09
CA THR A 41 -8.48 -4.71 -6.78
C THR A 41 -9.37 -5.56 -5.86
N GLY A 42 -8.79 -6.51 -5.12
CA GLY A 42 -9.55 -7.34 -4.17
C GLY A 42 -10.20 -6.52 -3.04
N ILE A 43 -9.49 -5.54 -2.46
CA ILE A 43 -10.04 -4.62 -1.45
C ILE A 43 -11.16 -3.76 -2.06
N LYS A 44 -11.00 -3.30 -3.31
CA LYS A 44 -12.02 -2.50 -4.00
C LYS A 44 -13.30 -3.31 -4.25
N GLU A 45 -13.17 -4.54 -4.73
CA GLU A 45 -14.30 -5.45 -4.95
C GLU A 45 -14.98 -5.82 -3.63
N PHE A 46 -14.19 -6.11 -2.58
CA PHE A 46 -14.70 -6.37 -1.24
C PHE A 46 -15.48 -5.18 -0.66
N LYS A 47 -14.96 -3.96 -0.82
CA LYS A 47 -15.64 -2.72 -0.40
C LYS A 47 -16.93 -2.48 -1.20
N ASN A 48 -16.96 -2.82 -2.48
CA ASN A 48 -18.15 -2.65 -3.32
C ASN A 48 -19.24 -3.67 -2.94
N ALA A 49 -18.88 -4.95 -2.78
CA ALA A 49 -19.82 -5.98 -2.34
C ALA A 49 -20.36 -5.69 -0.93
N ALA A 50 -19.50 -5.25 0.00
CA ALA A 50 -19.91 -4.84 1.34
C ALA A 50 -20.80 -3.58 1.36
N LYS A 51 -20.78 -2.76 0.30
CA LYS A 51 -21.65 -1.59 0.14
C LYS A 51 -23.00 -1.93 -0.50
N ASP A 52 -23.05 -2.91 -1.40
CA ASP A 52 -24.30 -3.35 -2.05
C ASP A 52 -25.23 -4.11 -1.08
N ASP A 53 -24.69 -4.74 -0.03
CA ASP A 53 -25.48 -5.33 1.07
C ASP A 53 -26.05 -4.29 2.06
N GLN A 54 -25.73 -3.00 1.90
CA GLN A 54 -26.40 -1.91 2.63
C GLN A 54 -27.50 -1.29 1.76
N PRO A 55 -28.78 -1.28 2.20
CA PRO A 55 -29.87 -0.72 1.41
C PRO A 55 -29.63 0.77 1.15
N ALA A 56 -29.33 1.08 -0.11
CA ALA A 56 -29.54 2.35 -0.80
C ALA A 56 -29.53 3.63 0.05
N ASN A 57 -28.39 4.05 0.62
CA ASN A 57 -28.22 5.46 1.00
C ASN A 57 -26.78 6.00 1.06
N SER A 58 -25.89 5.58 0.16
CA SER A 58 -24.56 6.19 0.08
C SER A 58 -24.01 6.21 -1.35
N LYS A 59 -24.77 6.80 -2.29
CA LYS A 59 -24.25 7.33 -3.55
C LYS A 59 -24.12 8.85 -3.45
N LYS A 60 -23.14 9.31 -2.70
CA LYS A 60 -22.53 10.64 -2.87
C LYS A 60 -21.19 10.62 -2.13
N GLU A 61 -20.19 11.29 -2.68
CA GLU A 61 -18.76 11.22 -2.33
C GLU A 61 -18.13 9.99 -3.02
N GLU A 62 -17.54 10.08 -4.21
CA GLU A 62 -16.42 10.95 -4.60
C GLU A 62 -16.47 11.26 -6.11
N GLU A 63 -17.18 12.32 -6.51
CA GLU A 63 -16.95 13.05 -7.76
C GLU A 63 -16.85 14.54 -7.39
N THR A 64 -15.81 14.92 -6.66
CA THR A 64 -15.37 16.31 -6.54
C THR A 64 -13.90 16.27 -6.19
N LYS A 65 -13.05 16.42 -7.21
CA LYS A 65 -11.73 17.10 -7.20
C LYS A 65 -10.97 16.77 -8.49
N GLU A 66 -11.48 17.22 -9.64
CA GLU A 66 -10.62 17.63 -10.76
C GLU A 66 -11.42 18.52 -11.73
N LYS A 67 -11.80 19.70 -11.23
CA LYS A 67 -12.00 20.88 -12.07
C LYS A 67 -11.91 22.15 -11.21
N GLU A 68 -10.68 22.54 -10.90
CA GLU A 68 -10.23 23.93 -10.78
C GLU A 68 -8.78 24.00 -11.26
#